data_AF-M3IMB4-F1
#
_entry.id   AF-M3IMB4-F1
#
_cell.length_a   1.000
_cell.length_b   1.000
_cell.length_c   1.000
_cell.angle_alpha   90.00
_cell.angle_beta   90.00
_cell.angle_gamma   90.00
#
_symmetry.space_group_name_H-M   'P 1'
#
loop_
_entity.id
_entity.type
_entity.pdbx_description
1 polymer ?
#
loop_
_entity_poly.entity_id
_entity_poly.type
_entity_poly.pdbx_seq_one_letter_code
_entity_poly.pdbx_strand_id
1 'polypeptide(L)'
;MKADIFTLFKQNKECFDTLNLLIAVRDKNTDVVAASSEITKLETYFESPEKIYEFCKETGLDKIFMDAKIKNLHDYVFGVEVGLDTNARKNRGGINFSRTISEYFKSENIGFQIF
;
A
#
# COMPACT_ATOMS: atom_id res chain seq x y z
N MET A 1 -14.38 6.65 -5.99
CA MET A 1 -13.01 6.80 -5.44
C MET A 1 -12.11 7.70 -6.27
N LYS A 2 -11.78 7.41 -7.54
CA LYS A 2 -10.86 8.28 -8.31
C LYS A 2 -11.35 9.72 -8.40
N ALA A 3 -12.61 9.95 -8.78
CA ALA A 3 -13.19 11.29 -8.83
C ALA A 3 -13.20 12.00 -7.45
N ASP A 4 -13.44 11.24 -6.38
CA ASP A 4 -13.46 11.76 -5.01
C ASP A 4 -12.06 12.20 -4.56
N ILE A 5 -11.03 11.39 -4.86
CA ILE A 5 -9.62 11.73 -4.60
C ILE A 5 -9.25 13.03 -5.33
N PHE A 6 -9.61 13.17 -6.60
CA PHE A 6 -9.31 14.38 -7.37
C PHE A 6 -10.02 15.61 -6.81
N THR A 7 -11.23 15.43 -6.30
CA THR A 7 -12.00 16.50 -5.67
C THR A 7 -11.41 16.90 -4.33
N LEU A 8 -11.13 15.93 -3.45
CA LEU A 8 -10.48 16.12 -2.16
C LEU A 8 -9.09 16.71 -2.30
N PHE A 9 -8.30 16.29 -3.28
CA PHE A 9 -6.97 16.81 -3.53
C PHE A 9 -6.98 18.31 -3.85
N LYS A 10 -8.00 18.77 -4.58
CA LYS A 10 -8.19 20.21 -4.85
C LYS A 10 -8.65 20.99 -3.62
N GLN A 11 -9.44 20.36 -2.75
CA GLN A 11 -10.02 21.01 -1.58
C GLN A 11 -9.06 21.05 -0.39
N ASN A 12 -8.36 19.94 -0.13
CA ASN A 12 -7.47 19.76 0.99
C ASN A 12 -6.45 18.65 0.69
N LYS A 13 -5.28 19.02 0.16
CA LYS A 13 -4.19 18.08 -0.12
C LYS A 13 -3.59 17.47 1.15
N GLU A 14 -3.60 18.19 2.26
CA GLU A 14 -2.95 17.77 3.52
C GLU A 14 -3.63 16.54 4.15
N CYS A 15 -4.86 16.21 3.77
CA CYS A 15 -5.52 15.01 4.31
C CYS A 15 -4.83 13.71 3.86
N PHE A 16 -4.20 13.71 2.69
CA PHE A 16 -3.54 12.53 2.13
C PHE A 16 -2.25 12.16 2.87
N ASP A 17 -1.66 13.10 3.59
CA ASP A 17 -0.52 12.87 4.48
C ASP A 17 -0.83 11.91 5.63
N THR A 18 -2.11 11.62 5.89
CA THR A 18 -2.53 10.65 6.92
C THR A 18 -2.62 9.22 6.38
N LEU A 19 -2.58 9.03 5.05
CA LEU A 19 -2.72 7.71 4.45
C LEU A 19 -1.57 6.77 4.80
N ASN A 20 -0.36 7.30 5.03
CA ASN A 20 0.78 6.50 5.50
C ASN A 20 0.51 5.87 6.89
N LEU A 21 -0.26 6.52 7.76
CA LEU A 21 -0.64 5.97 9.06
C LEU A 21 -1.56 4.76 8.91
N LEU A 22 -2.41 4.73 7.88
CA LEU A 22 -3.32 3.61 7.60
C LEU A 22 -2.57 2.35 7.15
N ILE A 23 -1.35 2.49 6.64
CA ILE A 23 -0.45 1.38 6.33
C ILE A 23 0.58 1.13 7.44
N ALA A 24 0.40 1.75 8.61
CA ALA A 24 1.29 1.67 9.77
C ALA A 24 2.74 2.12 9.48
N VAL A 25 2.93 3.07 8.56
CA VAL A 25 4.22 3.71 8.27
C VAL A 25 4.27 5.09 8.91
N ARG A 26 5.23 5.30 9.81
CA ARG A 26 5.41 6.58 10.52
C ARG A 26 6.29 7.56 9.74
N ASP A 27 7.34 7.05 9.10
CA ASP A 27 8.28 7.88 8.34
C ASP A 27 7.86 7.99 6.88
N LYS A 28 7.53 9.21 6.43
CA LYS A 28 7.13 9.51 5.05
C LYS A 28 8.28 9.38 4.06
N ASN A 29 9.53 9.40 4.54
CA ASN A 29 10.74 9.24 3.73
C ASN A 29 11.15 7.77 3.56
N THR A 30 10.30 6.83 3.96
CA THR A 30 10.57 5.40 3.81
C THR A 30 10.56 5.00 2.33
N ASP A 31 11.55 4.20 1.94
CA ASP A 31 11.58 3.55 0.64
C ASP A 31 10.52 2.44 0.55
N VAL A 32 9.74 2.46 -0.52
CA VAL A 32 8.70 1.50 -0.81
C VAL A 32 8.92 0.88 -2.19
N VAL A 33 8.54 -0.39 -2.32
CA VAL A 33 8.60 -1.10 -3.60
C VAL A 33 7.26 -0.91 -4.31
N ALA A 34 7.29 -0.17 -5.41
CA ALA A 34 6.11 0.03 -6.26
C ALA A 34 5.70 -1.27 -6.97
N ALA A 35 4.51 -1.31 -7.57
CA ALA A 35 4.09 -2.48 -8.35
C ALA A 35 4.98 -2.74 -9.58
N SER A 36 5.71 -1.74 -10.06
CA SER A 36 6.75 -1.86 -11.10
C SER A 36 8.04 -2.55 -10.62
N SER A 37 8.12 -2.94 -9.35
CA SER A 37 9.33 -3.47 -8.70
C SER A 37 10.48 -2.45 -8.60
N GLU A 38 10.18 -1.17 -8.82
CA GLU A 38 11.09 -0.05 -8.57
C GLU A 38 11.00 0.43 -7.11
N ILE A 39 12.14 0.86 -6.57
CA ILE A 39 12.20 1.49 -5.25
C ILE A 39 11.88 2.97 -5.43
N THR A 40 10.82 3.45 -4.79
CA THR A 40 10.45 4.86 -4.75
C THR A 40 10.23 5.31 -3.31
N LYS A 41 10.28 6.61 -3.06
CA LYS A 41 9.94 7.14 -1.73
C LYS A 41 8.44 7.23 -1.57
N LEU A 42 7.94 6.91 -0.37
CA LEU A 42 6.53 6.98 -0.04
C LEU A 42 5.93 8.37 -0.26
N GLU A 43 6.66 9.44 0.08
CA GLU A 43 6.22 10.83 -0.12
C GLU A 43 5.81 11.15 -1.57
N THR A 44 6.44 10.51 -2.56
CA THR A 44 6.19 10.77 -3.97
C THR A 44 4.77 10.41 -4.38
N TYR A 45 4.13 9.47 -3.68
CA TYR A 45 2.75 9.08 -3.94
C TYR A 45 1.75 10.19 -3.62
N PHE A 46 2.07 11.10 -2.70
CA PHE A 46 1.17 12.17 -2.25
C PHE A 46 1.31 13.47 -3.07
N GLU A 47 2.15 13.46 -4.11
CA GLU A 47 2.40 14.62 -4.97
C GLU A 47 1.25 14.92 -5.94
N SER A 48 0.55 13.88 -6.43
CA SER A 48 -0.51 14.00 -7.43
C SER A 48 -1.71 13.10 -7.11
N PRO A 49 -2.94 13.49 -7.52
CA PRO A 49 -4.13 12.68 -7.27
C PRO A 49 -4.13 11.35 -8.02
N GLU A 50 -3.42 11.24 -9.15
CA GLU A 50 -3.19 9.98 -9.86
C GLU A 50 -2.35 9.01 -9.02
N LYS A 51 -1.22 9.48 -8.49
CA LYS A 51 -0.35 8.67 -7.64
C LYS A 51 -1.02 8.30 -6.32
N ILE A 52 -1.83 9.18 -5.74
CA ILE A 52 -2.63 8.85 -4.55
C ILE A 52 -3.61 7.72 -4.84
N TYR A 53 -4.25 7.75 -6.01
CA TYR A 53 -5.14 6.69 -6.42
C TYR A 53 -4.38 5.37 -6.62
N GLU A 54 -3.21 5.41 -7.25
CA GLU A 54 -2.32 4.25 -7.40
C GLU A 54 -1.89 3.68 -6.04
N PHE A 55 -1.45 4.54 -5.12
CA PHE A 55 -1.12 4.16 -3.74
C PHE A 55 -2.28 3.41 -3.08
N CYS A 56 -3.51 3.89 -3.23
CA CYS A 56 -4.67 3.22 -2.65
C CYS A 56 -4.93 1.85 -3.28
N LYS A 57 -4.65 1.67 -4.57
CA LYS A 57 -4.77 0.39 -5.28
C LYS A 57 -3.68 -0.59 -4.84
N GLU A 58 -2.43 -0.13 -4.75
CA GLU A 58 -1.27 -0.97 -4.42
C GLU A 58 -1.30 -1.43 -2.96
N THR A 59 -1.68 -0.53 -2.05
CA THR A 59 -1.79 -0.83 -0.62
C THR A 59 -3.05 -1.62 -0.26
N GLY A 60 -4.04 -1.66 -1.16
CA GLY A 60 -5.35 -2.26 -0.92
C GLY A 60 -6.27 -1.41 -0.04
N LEU A 61 -5.92 -0.14 0.22
CA LEU A 61 -6.79 0.81 0.91
C LEU A 61 -8.07 1.09 0.13
N ASP A 62 -8.05 0.93 -1.19
CA ASP A 62 -9.26 1.01 -2.04
C ASP A 62 -10.36 0.04 -1.57
N LYS A 63 -10.00 -1.20 -1.27
CA LYS A 63 -10.92 -2.21 -0.74
C LYS A 63 -11.42 -1.86 0.64
N ILE A 64 -10.54 -1.26 1.46
CA ILE A 64 -10.91 -0.80 2.80
C ILE A 64 -11.97 0.31 2.72
N PHE A 65 -11.75 1.31 1.87
CA PHE A 65 -12.67 2.44 1.72
C PHE A 65 -13.96 2.07 0.98
N MET A 66 -13.92 1.11 0.04
CA MET A 66 -15.08 0.71 -0.76
C MET A 66 -15.91 -0.41 -0.12
N ASP A 67 -15.29 -1.44 0.48
CA ASP A 67 -16.01 -2.62 0.96
C ASP A 67 -16.71 -2.41 2.31
N ALA A 68 -16.51 -1.25 2.96
CA ALA A 68 -17.03 -0.92 4.29
C ALA A 68 -16.77 -2.00 5.37
N LYS A 69 -15.72 -2.81 5.18
CA LYS A 69 -15.36 -3.90 6.11
C LYS A 69 -14.86 -3.38 7.45
N ILE A 70 -14.31 -2.17 7.46
CA ILE A 70 -13.88 -1.48 8.67
C ILE A 70 -15.08 -0.73 9.24
N LYS A 71 -15.45 -1.07 10.47
CA LYS A 71 -16.51 -0.38 11.22
C LYS A 71 -16.01 0.90 11.85
N ASN A 72 -14.75 0.94 12.28
CA ASN A 72 -14.16 2.11 12.92
C ASN A 72 -12.71 2.34 12.48
N LEU A 73 -12.49 3.43 11.73
CA LEU A 73 -11.16 3.81 11.26
C LEU A 73 -10.16 4.03 12.41
N HIS A 74 -10.64 4.54 13.55
CA HIS A 74 -9.80 4.71 14.74
C HIS A 74 -9.30 3.35 15.23
N ASP A 75 -10.19 2.38 15.42
CA ASP A 75 -9.83 1.04 15.90
C ASP A 75 -8.95 0.29 14.91
N TYR A 76 -9.11 0.56 13.60
CA TYR A 76 -8.20 0.08 12.57
C TYR A 76 -6.78 0.64 12.72
N VAL A 77 -6.63 1.95 12.90
CA VAL A 77 -5.31 2.61 13.10
C VAL A 77 -4.62 2.10 14.36
N PHE A 78 -5.37 1.86 15.43
CA PHE A 78 -4.85 1.28 16.67
C PHE A 78 -4.59 -0.23 16.59
N GLY A 79 -4.97 -0.88 15.47
CA GLY A 79 -4.75 -2.31 15.27
C GLY A 79 -5.73 -3.22 16.02
N VAL A 80 -6.76 -2.64 16.65
CA VAL A 80 -7.79 -3.37 17.42
C VAL A 80 -8.67 -4.20 16.48
N GLU A 81 -9.06 -3.63 15.34
CA GLU A 81 -9.97 -4.29 14.38
C GLU A 81 -9.25 -5.28 13.44
N VAL A 82 -7.99 -5.02 13.09
CA VAL A 82 -7.20 -5.88 12.18
C VAL A 82 -6.44 -7.01 12.87
N GLY A 83 -6.31 -6.93 14.20
CA GLY A 83 -5.57 -7.89 15.01
C GLY A 83 -4.04 -7.79 14.84
N LEU A 84 -3.31 -8.10 15.92
CA LEU A 84 -1.86 -8.25 15.93
C LEU A 84 -1.42 -9.60 15.35
N ASP A 85 -2.02 -10.05 14.24
CA ASP A 85 -1.70 -11.35 13.64
C ASP A 85 -0.33 -11.30 12.94
N THR A 86 0.68 -11.63 13.74
CA THR A 86 2.09 -11.65 13.32
C THR A 86 2.35 -12.75 12.27
N ASN A 87 1.56 -13.82 12.25
CA ASN A 87 1.71 -14.91 11.29
C ASN A 87 1.21 -14.50 9.91
N ALA A 88 0.05 -13.85 9.85
CA ALA A 88 -0.44 -13.26 8.60
C ALA A 88 0.57 -12.25 8.02
N ARG A 89 1.21 -11.43 8.87
CA ARG A 89 2.24 -10.47 8.43
C ARG A 89 3.46 -11.16 7.82
N LYS A 90 3.99 -12.23 8.46
CA LYS A 90 5.13 -13.01 7.93
C LYS A 90 4.80 -13.69 6.61
N ASN A 91 3.62 -14.28 6.50
CA ASN A 91 3.18 -14.95 5.28
C ASN A 91 3.06 -13.98 4.10
N ARG A 92 2.49 -12.78 4.31
CA ARG A 92 2.45 -11.73 3.27
C ARG A 92 3.85 -11.30 2.84
N GLY A 93 4.78 -11.14 3.79
CA GLY A 93 6.17 -10.83 3.49
C GLY A 93 6.85 -11.90 2.62
N GLY A 94 6.65 -13.18 2.97
CA GLY A 94 7.18 -14.31 2.20
C GLY A 94 6.62 -14.38 0.78
N ILE A 95 5.32 -14.15 0.60
CA ILE A 95 4.66 -14.11 -0.73
C ILE A 95 5.21 -12.95 -1.58
N ASN A 96 5.40 -11.78 -0.98
CA ASN A 96 5.96 -10.63 -1.71
C ASN A 96 7.39 -10.90 -2.15
N PHE A 97 8.22 -11.44 -1.26
CA PHE A 97 9.59 -11.80 -1.58
C PHE A 97 9.68 -12.84 -2.71
N SER A 98 8.90 -13.93 -2.63
CA SER A 98 8.93 -14.96 -3.66
C SER A 98 8.51 -14.40 -5.02
N ARG A 99 7.49 -13.53 -5.05
CA ARG A 99 7.04 -12.85 -6.27
C ARG A 99 8.13 -11.96 -6.87
N THR A 100 8.78 -11.11 -6.07
CA THR A 100 9.85 -10.21 -6.56
C THR A 100 11.01 -10.99 -7.17
N ILE A 101 11.51 -12.02 -6.49
CA ILE A 101 12.60 -12.86 -7.02
C ILE A 101 12.16 -13.60 -8.29
N SER A 102 10.90 -14.07 -8.34
CA SER A 102 10.34 -14.73 -9.51
C SER A 102 10.24 -13.82 -10.72
N GLU A 103 9.85 -12.56 -10.54
CA GLU A 103 9.81 -11.54 -11.59
C GLU A 103 11.22 -11.25 -12.13
N TYR A 104 12.22 -11.15 -11.24
CA TYR A 104 13.61 -10.96 -11.63
C TYR A 104 14.19 -12.15 -12.40
N PHE A 105 13.94 -13.39 -11.97
CA PHE A 105 14.39 -14.56 -12.73
C PHE A 105 13.72 -14.66 -14.10
N LYS A 106 12.45 -14.25 -14.23
CA LYS A 106 11.79 -14.15 -15.53
C LYS A 106 12.45 -13.12 -16.43
N SER A 107 12.86 -11.95 -15.92
CA SER A 107 13.52 -10.92 -16.75
C SER A 107 14.88 -11.37 -17.26
N GLU A 108 15.61 -12.16 -16.47
CA GLU A 108 16.90 -12.74 -16.84
C GLU A 108 16.78 -14.08 -17.60
N ASN A 109 15.56 -14.53 -17.91
CA ASN A 109 15.27 -15.79 -18.59
C ASN A 109 15.87 -17.03 -17.87
N ILE A 110 15.90 -16.98 -16.55
CA ILE A 110 16.37 -18.06 -15.66
C ILE A 110 15.18 -18.95 -15.31
N GLY A 111 15.32 -20.26 -15.50
CA GLY A 111 14.29 -21.24 -15.08
C GLY A 111 14.25 -21.42 -13.55
N PHE A 112 13.05 -21.37 -12.97
CA PHE A 112 12.83 -21.61 -11.53
C PHE A 112 11.45 -22.25 -11.28
N GLN A 113 11.26 -22.75 -10.06
CA GLN A 113 9.98 -23.28 -9.59
C GLN A 113 9.68 -22.74 -8.18
N ILE A 114 8.45 -22.29 -7.96
CA ILE A 114 7.94 -21.91 -6.64
C ILE A 114 7.22 -23.13 -6.06
N PHE A 115 7.51 -23.47 -4.80
CA PHE A 115 6.86 -24.55 -4.05
C PHE A 115 5.70 -24.04 -3.20
#